data_AF-A0A8J8FSQ9-F1
#
_entry.id   AF-A0A8J8FSQ9-F1
#
_cell.length_a   1.000
_cell.length_b   1.000
_cell.length_c   1.000
_cell.angle_alpha   90.00
_cell.angle_beta   90.00
_cell.angle_gamma   90.00
#
_symmetry.space_group_name_H-M   'P 1'
#
loop_
_entity.id
_entity.type
_entity.pdbx_description
1 polymer ?
#
loop_
_entity_poly.entity_id
_entity_poly.type
_entity_poly.pdbx_seq_one_letter_code
_entity_poly.pdbx_strand_id
1 'polypeptide(L)'
;GADDIVTHDDGSVDVMTSPEDYLSVKEAMVATGFEPENSEVTMDAENKTELDAKGAEKMLRLIDVLEDLDDVQEVYSNADISEQVMAQVAEM
;
A
#
# COMPACT_ATOMS: atom_id res chain seq x y z
N GLY A 1 -19.20 1.85 6.90
CA GLY A 1 -18.68 3.21 6.82
C GLY A 1 -17.25 2.99 6.47
N ALA A 2 -16.38 2.94 7.48
CA ALA A 2 -15.19 2.10 7.40
C ALA A 2 -15.60 0.61 7.39
N ASP A 3 -14.83 -0.17 6.65
CA ASP A 3 -14.92 -1.63 6.60
C ASP A 3 -13.85 -2.26 7.50
N ASP A 4 -12.68 -1.64 7.62
CA ASP A 4 -11.63 -2.04 8.57
C ASP A 4 -10.83 -0.85 9.12
N ILE A 5 -10.18 -1.03 10.27
CA ILE A 5 -9.29 -0.05 10.89
C ILE A 5 -8.06 -0.79 11.42
N VAL A 6 -6.88 -0.47 10.89
CA VAL A 6 -5.60 -1.03 11.29
C VAL A 6 -4.82 0.03 12.07
N THR A 7 -4.27 -0.34 13.23
CA THR A 7 -3.39 0.52 14.02
C THR A 7 -2.00 -0.08 14.02
N HIS A 8 -1.00 0.73 13.70
CA HIS A 8 0.39 0.32 13.63
C HIS A 8 1.15 0.72 14.90
N ASP A 9 2.32 0.09 15.12
CA ASP A 9 3.14 0.32 16.32
C ASP A 9 3.76 1.73 16.39
N ASP A 10 3.88 2.41 15.24
CA ASP A 10 4.33 3.80 15.14
C ASP A 10 3.23 4.82 15.48
N GLY A 11 2.02 4.35 15.78
CA GLY A 11 0.86 5.17 16.11
C GLY A 11 0.06 5.64 14.90
N SER A 12 0.44 5.24 13.68
CA SER A 12 -0.37 5.49 12.48
C SER A 12 -1.62 4.59 12.45
N VAL A 13 -2.66 5.07 11.78
CA VAL A 13 -3.96 4.39 11.69
C VAL A 13 -4.43 4.42 10.25
N ASP A 14 -4.65 3.23 9.68
CA ASP A 14 -5.27 3.07 8.38
C ASP A 14 -6.75 2.82 8.55
N VAL A 15 -7.57 3.60 7.84
CA VAL A 15 -9.02 3.43 7.78
C VAL A 15 -9.38 2.95 6.39
N MET A 16 -9.85 1.71 6.28
CA MET A 16 -10.18 1.07 5.02
C MET A 16 -11.67 1.13 4.75
N THR A 17 -12.03 1.33 3.49
CA THR A 17 -13.42 1.39 3.03
C THR A 17 -13.53 0.72 1.67
N SER A 18 -14.74 0.33 1.30
CA SER A 18 -15.08 0.07 -0.08
C SER A 18 -14.85 1.33 -0.94
N PRO A 19 -14.54 1.18 -2.24
CA PRO A 19 -14.38 2.33 -3.13
C PRO A 19 -15.62 3.21 -3.24
N GLU A 20 -16.83 2.62 -3.16
CA GLU A 20 -18.07 3.40 -3.19
C GLU A 20 -18.27 4.29 -1.97
N ASP A 21 -17.80 3.87 -0.78
CA ASP A 21 -17.98 4.62 0.46
C ASP A 21 -16.84 5.61 0.74
N TYR A 22 -15.69 5.46 0.07
CA TYR A 22 -14.44 6.21 0.31
C TYR A 22 -14.64 7.71 0.54
N LEU A 23 -15.30 8.40 -0.40
CA LEU A 23 -15.46 9.85 -0.32
C LEU A 23 -16.31 10.26 0.89
N SER A 24 -17.39 9.52 1.16
CA SER A 24 -18.30 9.82 2.27
C SER A 24 -17.63 9.65 3.63
N VAL A 25 -16.78 8.63 3.76
CA VAL A 25 -16.04 8.35 4.99
C VAL A 25 -14.96 9.40 5.20
N LYS A 26 -14.20 9.72 4.16
CA LYS A 26 -13.18 10.78 4.20
C LYS A 26 -13.78 12.11 4.64
N GLU A 27 -14.89 12.53 4.02
CA GLU A 27 -15.55 13.80 4.36
C GLU A 27 -16.05 13.82 5.82
N ALA A 28 -16.59 12.71 6.32
CA ALA A 28 -17.03 12.58 7.71
C ALA A 28 -15.86 12.66 8.71
N MET A 29 -14.72 12.05 8.38
CA MET A 29 -13.51 12.13 9.20
C MET A 29 -12.97 13.56 9.26
N VAL A 30 -12.84 14.22 8.10
CA VAL A 30 -12.37 15.62 8.04
C VAL A 30 -13.32 16.55 8.78
N ALA A 31 -14.64 16.38 8.67
CA ALA A 31 -15.63 17.20 9.38
C ALA A 31 -15.54 17.08 10.92
N THR A 32 -14.95 15.99 11.42
CA THR A 32 -14.73 15.76 12.87
C THR A 32 -13.31 16.08 13.32
N GLY A 33 -12.48 16.63 12.43
CA GLY A 33 -11.11 17.06 12.73
C GLY A 33 -10.04 15.98 12.54
N PHE A 34 -10.41 14.84 11.96
CA PHE A 34 -9.47 13.78 11.59
C PHE A 34 -9.09 13.92 10.11
N GLU A 35 -8.09 14.76 9.83
CA GLU A 35 -7.59 14.95 8.48
C GLU A 35 -6.53 13.89 8.16
N PRO A 36 -6.74 13.02 7.14
CA PRO A 36 -5.77 12.00 6.78
C PRO A 36 -4.48 12.60 6.22
N GLU A 37 -3.32 12.04 6.58
CA GLU A 37 -2.05 12.40 5.94
C GLU A 37 -2.00 11.94 4.48
N ASN A 38 -2.55 10.76 4.19
CA ASN A 38 -2.77 10.23 2.86
C ASN A 38 -4.19 9.65 2.77
N SER A 39 -4.80 9.73 1.59
CA SER A 39 -6.07 9.06 1.29
C SER A 39 -6.18 8.84 -0.21
N GLU A 40 -6.41 7.60 -0.65
CA GLU A 40 -6.62 7.25 -2.04
C GLU A 40 -7.51 6.02 -2.17
N VAL A 41 -8.04 5.79 -3.38
CA VAL A 41 -8.65 4.51 -3.75
C VAL A 41 -7.57 3.69 -4.41
N THR A 42 -7.24 2.54 -3.82
CA THR A 42 -6.11 1.70 -4.21
C THR A 42 -6.51 0.23 -4.17
N MET A 43 -5.69 -0.65 -4.75
CA MET A 43 -5.90 -2.09 -4.68
C MET A 43 -5.10 -2.68 -3.51
N ASP A 44 -5.81 -3.20 -2.51
CA ASP A 44 -5.21 -3.99 -1.43
C ASP A 44 -5.42 -5.49 -1.66
N ALA A 45 -4.36 -6.27 -1.44
CA ALA A 45 -4.37 -7.70 -1.69
C ALA A 45 -4.71 -8.49 -0.42
N GLU A 46 -5.83 -9.20 -0.44
CA GLU A 46 -6.24 -10.06 0.69
C GLU A 46 -5.19 -11.12 1.08
N ASN A 47 -4.47 -11.66 0.09
CA ASN A 47 -3.46 -12.69 0.28
C ASN A 47 -2.10 -12.20 -0.17
N LYS A 48 -1.17 -12.08 0.78
CA LYS A 48 0.21 -11.66 0.53
C LYS A 48 1.11 -12.86 0.24
N THR A 49 2.16 -12.66 -0.55
CA THR A 49 3.13 -13.69 -0.95
C THR A 49 4.53 -13.25 -0.56
N GLU A 50 5.12 -13.94 0.42
CA GLU A 50 6.49 -13.68 0.88
C GLU A 50 7.53 -13.95 -0.22
N LEU A 51 8.46 -13.03 -0.37
CA LEU A 51 9.58 -13.14 -1.30
C LEU A 51 10.91 -13.25 -0.56
N ASP A 52 11.80 -14.11 -1.09
CA ASP A 52 13.22 -14.10 -0.72
C ASP A 52 13.95 -12.91 -1.39
N ALA A 53 15.21 -12.66 -1.00
CA ALA A 53 15.98 -11.53 -1.53
C ALA A 53 16.10 -11.52 -3.07
N LYS A 54 16.24 -12.70 -3.68
CA LYS A 54 16.35 -12.80 -5.14
C LYS A 54 15.02 -12.57 -5.84
N GLY A 55 13.92 -13.01 -5.23
CA GLY A 55 12.56 -12.75 -5.67
C GLY A 55 12.22 -11.27 -5.56
N ALA A 56 12.52 -10.67 -4.40
CA ALA A 56 12.34 -9.26 -4.12
C ALA A 56 13.12 -8.36 -5.10
N GLU A 57 14.41 -8.62 -5.33
CA GLU A 57 15.23 -7.89 -6.31
C GLU A 57 14.60 -7.88 -7.71
N LYS A 58 14.16 -9.05 -8.18
CA LYS A 58 13.51 -9.18 -9.50
C LYS A 58 12.14 -8.50 -9.54
N MET A 59 11.39 -8.59 -8.45
CA MET A 59 10.06 -8.00 -8.35
C MET A 59 10.14 -6.48 -8.36
N LEU A 60 11.05 -5.90 -7.56
CA LEU A 60 11.29 -4.45 -7.52
C LEU A 60 11.74 -3.95 -8.90
N ARG A 61 12.70 -4.62 -9.53
CA ARG A 61 13.13 -4.26 -10.89
C ARG A 61 12.01 -4.36 -11.91
N LEU A 62 11.09 -5.32 -11.75
CA LEU A 62 9.92 -5.42 -12.63
C LEU A 62 8.97 -4.24 -12.42
N ILE A 63 8.72 -3.86 -11.16
CA ILE A 63 7.90 -2.69 -10.82
C ILE A 63 8.51 -1.44 -11.45
N ASP A 64 9.81 -1.19 -11.24
CA ASP A 64 10.50 -0.03 -11.82
C ASP A 64 10.31 0.06 -13.34
N VAL A 65 10.50 -1.06 -14.05
CA VAL A 65 10.34 -1.12 -15.51
C VAL A 65 8.89 -0.88 -15.95
N LEU A 66 7.91 -1.28 -15.15
CA LEU A 66 6.50 -1.02 -15.45
C LEU A 66 6.14 0.44 -15.19
N GLU A 67 6.64 1.03 -14.11
CA GLU A 67 6.42 2.44 -13.76
C GLU A 67 7.09 3.41 -14.75
N ASP A 68 8.18 2.99 -15.39
CA ASP A 68 8.86 3.75 -16.45
C ASP A 68 8.04 3.85 -17.75
N LEU A 69 6.94 3.11 -17.90
CA LEU A 69 6.11 3.13 -19.11
C LEU A 69 5.08 4.27 -19.04
N ASP A 70 5.09 5.14 -20.04
CA ASP A 70 4.18 6.30 -20.13
C ASP A 70 2.68 5.93 -20.03
N ASP A 71 2.31 4.71 -20.45
CA ASP A 71 0.93 4.22 -20.46
C ASP A 71 0.51 3.55 -19.14
N VAL A 72 1.45 3.24 -18.24
CA VAL A 72 1.15 2.64 -16.94
C VAL A 72 0.75 3.74 -15.98
N GLN A 73 -0.40 3.55 -15.32
CA GLN A 73 -0.91 4.54 -14.36
C GLN A 73 -0.54 4.15 -12.94
N GLU A 74 -0.74 2.89 -12.56
CA GLU A 74 -0.53 2.37 -11.20
C GLU A 74 -0.10 0.91 -11.29
N VAL A 75 0.79 0.49 -10.40
CA VAL A 75 1.28 -0.90 -10.30
C VAL A 75 0.94 -1.44 -8.91
N TYR A 76 0.19 -2.55 -8.88
CA TYR A 76 -0.21 -3.21 -7.65
C TYR A 76 0.37 -4.62 -7.58
N SER A 77 0.82 -5.01 -6.40
CA SER A 77 1.41 -6.33 -6.15
C SER A 77 1.01 -6.84 -4.79
N ASN A 78 0.86 -8.16 -4.67
CA ASN A 78 0.66 -8.83 -3.38
C ASN A 78 1.99 -9.34 -2.78
N ALA A 79 3.13 -8.90 -3.30
CA ALA A 79 4.45 -9.25 -2.79
C ALA A 79 4.61 -8.74 -1.34
N ASP A 80 5.01 -9.64 -0.46
CA ASP A 80 5.39 -9.33 0.92
C ASP A 80 6.92 -9.40 1.03
N ILE A 81 7.54 -8.27 1.32
CA ILE A 81 8.99 -8.16 1.44
C ILE A 81 9.30 -7.63 2.83
N SER A 82 9.72 -8.52 3.72
CA SER A 82 10.11 -8.13 5.08
C SER A 82 11.25 -7.09 5.06
N GLU A 83 11.33 -6.27 6.12
CA GLU A 83 12.39 -5.27 6.27
C GLU A 83 13.80 -5.88 6.17
N GLN A 84 13.99 -7.09 6.69
CA GLN A 84 15.26 -7.80 6.60
C GLN A 84 15.63 -8.11 5.14
N VAL A 85 14.67 -8.55 4.33
CA VAL A 85 14.88 -8.86 2.92
C VAL A 85 15.10 -7.56 2.13
N MET A 86 14.35 -6.50 2.42
CA MET A 86 14.56 -5.18 1.81
C MET A 86 15.97 -4.64 2.08
N ALA A 87 16.46 -4.77 3.31
CA ALA A 87 17.83 -4.37 3.66
C ALA A 87 18.88 -5.16 2.89
N GLN A 88 18.69 -6.48 2.71
CA GLN A 88 19.60 -7.30 1.91
C GLN A 88 19.62 -6.87 0.44
N VAL A 89 18.47 -6.57 -0.15
CA VAL A 89 18.37 -6.13 -1.54
C VAL A 89 19.03 -4.77 -1.74
N ALA A 90 18.90 -3.85 -0.79
CA ALA A 90 19.53 -2.52 -0.86
C ALA A 90 21.08 -2.55 -0.80
N GLU A 91 21.66 -3.63 -0.29
CA GLU A 91 23.11 -3.83 -0.20
C GLU A 91 23.72 -4.54 -1.43
N MET A 92 22.89 -5.03 -2.36
CA MET A 92 23.31 -5.74 -3.58
C MET A 92 23.65 -4.78 -4.72
#